data_AF-A0A7Y2UCK4-F1
#
_entry.id   AF-A0A7Y2UCK4-F1
#
_cell.length_a   1.000
_cell.length_b   1.000
_cell.length_c   1.000
_cell.angle_alpha   90.00
_cell.angle_beta   90.00
_cell.angle_gamma   90.00
#
_symmetry.space_group_name_H-M   'P 1'
#
loop_
_entity.id
_entity.type
_entity.pdbx_description
1 polymer ?
#
loop_
_entity_poly.entity_id
_entity_poly.type
_entity_poly.pdbx_seq_one_letter_code
_entity_poly.pdbx_strand_id
1 'polypeptide(L)'
;DYDHETIALGSAIDGYEIGALRSQIEAATGTRIRRGDAPPDETSMTPEAVEELPAQAAAPDAGHQLRANPLSLGSPSTLVLITANLVPVAGFFFLGWNLADVMVLYWAESAVIGFFNICKIIVIGRWKALFAAPFFAGHFGGFMAVHFLFIYTLFVEPSQTGNATGDSLAEVAELFVVLWPALLALFISHAFSFFTNFLSRREYSGKTVNDQMTEPYGRIIFMHLVLIFGGGLSMVLGNPAPVLLIVLVLKISFDVRAHLKQHSGKPVMKV
;
A
#
# COMPACT_ATOMS: atom_id res chain seq x y z
N ASP A 1 -51.09 2.10 -6.62
CA ASP A 1 -50.48 0.91 -6.02
C ASP A 1 -49.03 0.84 -6.48
N TYR A 2 -48.20 1.71 -5.91
CA TYR A 2 -46.74 1.64 -6.05
C TYR A 2 -46.18 1.59 -4.64
N ASP A 3 -45.63 0.43 -4.35
CA ASP A 3 -45.21 -0.07 -3.07
C ASP A 3 -43.98 0.68 -2.54
N HIS A 4 -43.84 0.66 -1.23
CA HIS A 4 -42.82 1.38 -0.47
C HIS A 4 -41.41 0.80 -0.69
N GLU A 5 -40.62 1.38 -1.60
CA GLU A 5 -39.15 1.31 -1.48
C GLU A 5 -38.61 2.66 -1.00
N THR A 6 -38.48 2.79 0.32
CA THR A 6 -37.63 3.83 0.91
C THR A 6 -36.18 3.42 0.68
N ILE A 7 -35.60 3.87 -0.44
CA ILE A 7 -34.15 3.88 -0.60
C ILE A 7 -33.62 4.89 0.43
N ALA A 8 -33.19 4.38 1.58
CA ALA A 8 -32.44 5.16 2.54
C ALA A 8 -31.13 5.59 1.87
N LEU A 9 -31.09 6.80 1.33
CA LEU A 9 -29.88 7.46 0.88
C LEU A 9 -29.08 7.87 2.13
N GLY A 10 -28.58 6.87 2.86
CA GLY A 10 -27.74 7.01 4.04
C GLY A 10 -26.33 7.40 3.62
N SER A 11 -26.16 8.64 3.17
CA SER A 11 -24.82 9.22 3.10
C SER A 11 -24.31 9.30 4.55
N ALA A 12 -23.27 8.53 4.87
CA ALA A 12 -22.59 8.57 6.18
C ALA A 12 -21.74 9.84 6.27
N ILE A 13 -22.37 10.99 6.08
CA ILE A 13 -21.74 12.30 6.16
C ILE A 13 -21.78 12.71 7.62
N ASP A 14 -20.61 12.95 8.19
CA ASP A 14 -20.48 13.42 9.57
C ASP A 14 -21.25 14.75 9.74
N GLY A 15 -21.78 15.03 10.94
CA GLY A 15 -22.57 16.24 11.19
C GLY A 15 -21.80 17.54 10.89
N TYR A 16 -20.47 17.48 10.97
CA TYR A 16 -19.55 18.54 10.58
C TYR A 16 -19.48 18.73 9.04
N GLU A 17 -19.44 17.63 8.28
CA GLU A 17 -19.35 17.64 6.82
C GLU A 17 -20.65 18.15 6.16
N ILE A 18 -21.81 17.91 6.79
CA ILE A 18 -23.11 18.47 6.34
C ILE A 18 -23.10 20.00 6.40
N GLY A 19 -22.52 20.58 7.46
CA GLY A 19 -22.42 22.03 7.60
C GLY A 19 -21.53 22.67 6.53
N ALA A 20 -20.39 22.05 6.25
CA ALA A 20 -19.47 22.49 5.20
C ALA A 20 -20.12 22.39 3.81
N LEU A 21 -20.75 21.27 3.49
CA LEU A 21 -21.42 21.06 2.20
C LEU A 21 -22.55 22.07 1.99
N ARG A 22 -23.37 22.30 3.03
CA ARG A 22 -24.43 23.31 2.99
C ARG A 22 -23.89 24.69 2.70
N SER A 23 -22.82 25.10 3.40
CA SER A 23 -22.22 26.42 3.18
C SER A 23 -21.71 26.61 1.74
N GLN A 24 -21.19 25.55 1.11
CA GLN A 24 -20.72 25.58 -0.27
C GLN A 24 -21.88 25.68 -1.26
N ILE A 25 -22.97 24.95 -1.05
CA ILE A 25 -24.15 25.01 -1.93
C ILE A 25 -24.82 26.39 -1.81
N GLU A 26 -24.98 26.92 -0.60
CA GLU A 26 -25.55 28.27 -0.39
C GLU A 26 -24.67 29.35 -1.01
N ALA A 27 -23.34 29.21 -0.95
CA ALA A 27 -22.40 30.13 -1.59
C ALA A 27 -22.41 30.04 -3.13
N ALA A 28 -22.58 28.84 -3.69
CA ALA A 28 -22.59 28.62 -5.14
C ALA A 28 -23.93 29.01 -5.79
N THR A 29 -25.05 28.74 -5.12
CA THR A 29 -26.40 29.00 -5.64
C THR A 29 -26.95 30.36 -5.23
N GLY A 30 -26.40 30.98 -4.17
CA GLY A 30 -26.96 32.16 -3.53
C GLY A 30 -28.24 31.89 -2.72
N THR A 31 -28.72 30.65 -2.70
CA THR A 31 -30.00 30.27 -2.09
C THR A 31 -29.76 29.64 -0.73
N ARG A 32 -30.40 30.15 0.33
CA ARG A 32 -30.29 29.54 1.67
C ARG A 32 -31.11 28.26 1.76
N ILE A 33 -30.47 27.18 2.21
CA ILE A 33 -31.13 25.88 2.38
C ILE A 33 -31.90 25.90 3.70
N ARG A 34 -33.23 25.84 3.65
CA ARG A 34 -34.09 25.78 4.85
C ARG A 34 -34.18 24.34 5.38
N ARG A 35 -34.39 24.19 6.69
CA ARG A 35 -34.66 22.90 7.36
C ARG A 35 -36.13 22.85 7.80
N GLY A 36 -36.78 21.69 7.61
CA GLY A 36 -38.18 21.45 7.94
C GLY A 36 -38.97 20.95 6.73
N ASP A 37 -40.22 20.58 6.94
CA ASP A 37 -41.10 20.11 5.86
C ASP A 37 -41.35 21.22 4.83
N ALA A 38 -41.39 20.84 3.56
CA ALA A 38 -41.73 21.75 2.46
C ALA A 38 -43.14 22.32 2.68
N PRO A 39 -43.33 23.64 2.56
CA PRO A 39 -44.65 24.25 2.68
C PRO A 39 -45.54 23.82 1.49
N PRO A 40 -46.88 23.84 1.67
CA PRO A 40 -47.82 23.22 0.72
C PRO A 40 -47.77 23.81 -0.69
N ASP A 41 -47.38 25.08 -0.79
CA ASP A 41 -47.16 25.83 -2.02
C ASP A 41 -45.97 25.30 -2.83
N GLU A 42 -44.85 24.97 -2.19
CA GLU A 42 -43.66 24.38 -2.84
C GLU A 42 -43.94 22.97 -3.37
N THR A 43 -44.76 22.17 -2.68
CA THR A 43 -45.16 20.82 -3.15
C THR A 43 -46.17 20.82 -4.30
N SER A 44 -46.77 21.97 -4.58
CA SER A 44 -47.80 22.14 -5.62
C SER A 44 -47.27 22.74 -6.93
N MET A 45 -45.98 23.11 -6.97
CA MET A 45 -45.35 23.65 -8.18
C MET A 45 -45.28 22.58 -9.27
N THR A 46 -45.90 22.85 -10.41
CA THR A 46 -45.58 22.14 -11.66
C THR A 46 -44.16 22.54 -12.09
N PRO A 47 -43.31 21.61 -12.56
CA PRO A 47 -41.95 21.93 -12.97
C PRO A 47 -41.99 22.88 -14.16
N GLU A 48 -41.89 24.19 -13.90
CA GLU A 48 -41.54 25.16 -14.93
C GLU A 48 -40.10 24.90 -15.37
N ALA A 49 -39.84 25.18 -16.64
CA ALA A 49 -38.54 24.98 -17.27
C ALA A 49 -37.46 25.64 -16.39
N VAL A 50 -36.59 24.80 -15.82
CA VAL A 50 -35.46 25.22 -15.01
C VAL A 50 -34.66 26.21 -15.84
N GLU A 51 -34.68 27.48 -15.43
CA GLU A 51 -33.80 28.50 -16.00
C GLU A 51 -32.37 28.01 -15.75
N GLU A 52 -31.68 27.60 -16.82
CA GLU A 52 -30.30 27.15 -16.74
C GLU A 52 -29.47 28.28 -16.14
N LEU A 53 -29.05 28.10 -14.88
CA LEU A 53 -28.12 29.00 -14.21
C LEU A 53 -26.92 29.23 -15.14
N PRO A 54 -26.50 30.49 -15.37
CA PRO A 54 -25.38 30.78 -16.26
C PRO A 54 -24.15 29.99 -15.79
N ALA A 55 -23.54 29.26 -16.74
CA ALA A 55 -22.42 28.34 -16.53
C ALA A 55 -21.17 28.97 -15.88
N GLN A 56 -21.17 30.28 -15.60
CA GLN A 56 -20.09 31.03 -14.97
C GLN A 56 -20.10 31.01 -13.43
N ALA A 57 -21.12 30.43 -12.78
CA ALA A 57 -21.12 30.24 -11.32
C ALA A 57 -20.50 28.91 -10.87
N ALA A 58 -19.91 28.14 -11.78
CA ALA A 58 -19.02 27.05 -11.39
C ALA A 58 -17.75 27.66 -10.76
N ALA A 59 -17.78 27.83 -9.44
CA ALA A 59 -16.57 28.03 -8.66
C ALA A 59 -15.52 27.02 -9.12
N PRO A 60 -14.23 27.40 -9.25
CA PRO A 60 -13.20 26.55 -9.81
C PRO A 60 -13.22 25.20 -9.09
N ASP A 61 -13.47 24.15 -9.88
CA ASP A 61 -13.44 22.72 -9.56
C ASP A 61 -12.95 22.42 -8.14
N ALA A 62 -13.85 22.59 -7.17
CA ALA A 62 -13.66 22.10 -5.81
C ALA A 62 -14.06 20.62 -5.73
N GLY A 63 -13.79 19.87 -6.80
CA GLY A 63 -13.90 18.42 -6.84
C GLY A 63 -13.05 17.81 -5.74
N HIS A 64 -13.73 17.27 -4.74
CA HIS A 64 -13.20 16.25 -3.83
C HIS A 64 -11.83 16.56 -3.20
N GLN A 65 -11.64 17.77 -2.68
CA GLN A 65 -10.69 17.97 -1.59
C GLN A 65 -11.34 17.55 -0.26
N LEU A 66 -11.79 16.29 -0.18
CA LEU A 66 -11.68 15.60 1.10
C LEU A 66 -10.22 15.77 1.48
N ARG A 67 -9.94 16.52 2.55
CA ARG A 67 -8.59 16.76 3.03
C ARG A 67 -7.93 15.41 3.28
N ALA A 68 -7.28 14.84 2.27
CA ALA A 68 -6.13 13.99 2.45
C ALA A 68 -5.18 14.89 3.22
N ASN A 69 -5.14 14.68 4.53
CA ASN A 69 -4.27 15.43 5.42
C ASN A 69 -2.90 15.45 4.74
N PRO A 70 -2.30 16.62 4.43
CA PRO A 70 -1.05 16.65 3.71
C PRO A 70 -0.07 15.82 4.53
N LEU A 71 0.37 14.68 3.99
CA LEU A 71 1.30 13.81 4.70
C LEU A 71 2.64 14.54 4.76
N SER A 72 2.77 15.36 5.81
CA SER A 72 4.01 15.99 6.24
C SER A 72 5.09 14.91 6.44
N LEU A 73 6.37 15.30 6.40
CA LEU A 73 7.48 14.44 6.77
C LEU A 73 7.31 13.82 8.17
N GLY A 74 6.50 14.45 9.04
CA GLY A 74 6.10 13.95 10.36
C GLY A 74 4.77 13.18 10.39
N SER A 75 4.19 12.79 9.25
CA SER A 75 2.97 11.99 9.25
C SER A 75 3.26 10.60 9.83
N PRO A 76 2.34 10.00 10.62
CA PRO A 76 2.56 8.68 11.21
C PRO A 76 2.91 7.61 10.18
N SER A 77 2.32 7.66 8.98
CA SER A 77 2.61 6.74 7.88
C SER A 77 4.01 6.94 7.27
N THR A 78 4.47 8.20 7.12
CA THR A 78 5.83 8.48 6.65
C THR A 78 6.87 8.03 7.68
N LEU A 79 6.61 8.27 8.97
CA LEU A 79 7.49 7.87 10.06
C LEU A 79 7.59 6.34 10.19
N VAL A 80 6.47 5.62 10.04
CA VAL A 80 6.48 4.15 10.01
C VAL A 80 7.26 3.63 8.80
N LEU A 81 7.12 4.26 7.62
CA LEU A 81 7.88 3.88 6.42
C LEU A 81 9.39 4.12 6.57
N ILE A 82 9.78 5.29 7.08
CA ILE A 82 11.19 5.61 7.35
C ILE A 82 11.75 4.65 8.39
N THR A 83 11.02 4.41 9.48
CA THR A 83 11.45 3.51 10.55
C THR A 83 11.60 2.07 10.05
N ALA A 84 10.66 1.58 9.23
CA ALA A 84 10.73 0.25 8.64
C ALA A 84 11.96 0.09 7.72
N ASN A 85 12.30 1.12 6.95
CA ASN A 85 13.50 1.12 6.10
C ASN A 85 14.81 1.28 6.88
N LEU A 86 14.77 1.76 8.13
CA LEU A 86 15.94 1.85 9.00
C LEU A 86 16.26 0.54 9.73
N VAL A 87 15.31 -0.40 9.83
CA VAL A 87 15.56 -1.69 10.50
C VAL A 87 16.72 -2.47 9.89
N PRO A 88 16.83 -2.63 8.56
CA PRO A 88 17.96 -3.35 7.96
C PRO A 88 19.29 -2.60 8.12
N VAL A 89 19.25 -1.27 8.19
CA VAL A 89 20.43 -0.42 8.44
C VAL A 89 20.91 -0.59 9.87
N ALA A 90 19.99 -0.53 10.83
CA ALA A 90 20.28 -0.76 12.23
C ALA A 90 20.80 -2.19 12.46
N GLY A 91 20.23 -3.17 11.77
CA GLY A 91 20.73 -4.55 11.80
C GLY A 91 22.16 -4.67 11.33
N PHE A 92 22.52 -3.99 10.23
CA PHE A 92 23.90 -3.97 9.73
C PHE A 92 24.89 -3.37 10.74
N PHE A 93 24.56 -2.20 11.32
CA PHE A 93 25.49 -1.49 12.22
C PHE A 93 25.54 -2.03 13.66
N PHE A 94 24.42 -2.53 14.19
CA PHE A 94 24.30 -2.90 15.61
C PHE A 94 24.14 -4.40 15.85
N LEU A 95 23.57 -5.15 14.90
CA LEU A 95 23.30 -6.59 15.04
C LEU A 95 24.29 -7.45 14.22
N GLY A 96 25.26 -6.82 13.54
CA GLY A 96 26.26 -7.50 12.72
C GLY A 96 25.69 -8.14 11.46
N TRP A 97 24.53 -7.70 10.99
CA TRP A 97 23.91 -8.27 9.80
C TRP A 97 24.78 -8.03 8.57
N ASN A 98 24.94 -9.06 7.76
CA ASN A 98 25.62 -8.99 6.48
C ASN A 98 24.61 -8.68 5.34
N LEU A 99 25.11 -8.58 4.10
CA LEU A 99 24.26 -8.33 2.94
C LEU A 99 23.18 -9.41 2.75
N ALA A 100 23.53 -10.68 3.01
CA ALA A 100 22.62 -11.81 2.86
C ALA A 100 21.43 -11.69 3.83
N ASP A 101 21.70 -11.37 5.09
CA ASP A 101 20.66 -11.17 6.13
C ASP A 101 19.64 -10.10 5.71
N VAL A 102 20.13 -8.96 5.21
CA VAL A 102 19.30 -7.84 4.74
C VAL A 102 18.47 -8.26 3.52
N MET A 103 19.06 -8.97 2.56
CA MET A 103 18.34 -9.43 1.36
C MET A 103 17.26 -10.47 1.72
N VAL A 104 17.58 -11.43 2.60
CA VAL A 104 16.63 -12.44 3.09
C VAL A 104 15.49 -11.79 3.87
N LEU A 105 15.77 -10.76 4.67
CA LEU A 105 14.73 -10.03 5.40
C LEU A 105 13.76 -9.32 4.45
N TYR A 106 14.24 -8.65 3.40
CA TYR A 106 13.38 -8.02 2.40
C TYR A 106 12.56 -9.04 1.60
N TRP A 107 13.15 -10.20 1.31
CA TRP A 107 12.43 -11.32 0.72
C TRP A 107 11.31 -11.80 1.63
N ALA A 108 11.60 -11.98 2.93
CA ALA A 108 10.64 -12.46 3.91
C ALA A 108 9.50 -11.45 4.15
N GLU A 109 9.79 -10.15 4.12
CA GLU A 109 8.75 -9.09 4.14
C GLU A 109 7.75 -9.30 2.98
N SER A 110 8.25 -9.60 1.78
CA SER A 110 7.41 -9.86 0.62
C SER A 110 6.57 -11.13 0.80
N ALA A 111 7.12 -12.17 1.43
CA ALA A 111 6.38 -13.39 1.77
C ALA A 111 5.25 -13.12 2.78
N VAL A 112 5.51 -12.31 3.82
CA VAL A 112 4.51 -11.87 4.80
C VAL A 112 3.40 -11.07 4.13
N ILE A 113 3.74 -10.15 3.22
CA ILE A 113 2.74 -9.40 2.43
C ILE A 113 1.90 -10.35 1.58
N GLY A 114 2.53 -11.32 0.91
CA GLY A 114 1.83 -12.34 0.13
C GLY A 114 0.87 -13.17 0.98
N PHE A 115 1.27 -13.55 2.20
CA PHE A 115 0.41 -14.23 3.16
C PHE A 115 -0.83 -13.41 3.51
N PHE A 116 -0.66 -12.14 3.91
CA PHE A 116 -1.81 -11.28 4.20
C PHE A 116 -2.65 -10.98 2.96
N ASN A 117 -2.05 -10.95 1.76
CA ASN A 117 -2.78 -10.82 0.51
C ASN A 117 -3.70 -12.01 0.24
N ILE A 118 -3.26 -13.24 0.58
CA ILE A 118 -4.14 -14.42 0.56
C ILE A 118 -5.33 -14.21 1.51
N CYS A 119 -5.10 -13.72 2.73
CA CYS A 119 -6.18 -13.39 3.66
C CYS A 119 -7.14 -12.36 3.07
N LYS A 120 -6.63 -11.31 2.41
CA LYS A 120 -7.46 -10.30 1.72
C LYS A 120 -8.29 -10.91 0.58
N ILE A 121 -7.69 -11.79 -0.23
CA ILE A 121 -8.39 -12.53 -1.29
C ILE A 121 -9.52 -13.38 -0.72
N ILE A 122 -9.30 -14.05 0.42
CA ILE A 122 -10.33 -14.85 1.10
C ILE A 122 -11.50 -13.98 1.55
N VAL A 123 -11.21 -12.80 2.12
CA VAL A 123 -12.24 -11.85 2.58
C VAL A 123 -13.04 -11.26 1.41
N ILE A 124 -12.39 -10.87 0.31
CA ILE A 124 -13.04 -10.24 -0.85
C ILE A 124 -13.71 -11.28 -1.77
N GLY A 125 -13.06 -12.42 -1.97
CA GLY A 125 -13.30 -13.31 -3.10
C GLY A 125 -14.52 -14.20 -3.02
N ARG A 126 -15.19 -14.32 -1.85
CA ARG A 126 -16.33 -15.24 -1.65
C ARG A 126 -16.02 -16.62 -2.26
N TRP A 127 -16.83 -17.12 -3.20
CA TRP A 127 -16.58 -18.38 -3.91
C TRP A 127 -15.34 -18.36 -4.81
N LYS A 128 -15.00 -17.20 -5.41
CA LYS A 128 -13.80 -17.06 -6.25
C LYS A 128 -12.52 -17.32 -5.45
N ALA A 129 -12.53 -17.10 -4.13
CA ALA A 129 -11.37 -17.33 -3.27
C ALA A 129 -10.88 -18.80 -3.32
N LEU A 130 -11.78 -19.77 -3.52
CA LEU A 130 -11.43 -21.20 -3.63
C LEU A 130 -10.48 -21.49 -4.79
N PHE A 131 -10.53 -20.69 -5.85
CA PHE A 131 -9.66 -20.81 -7.01
C PHE A 131 -8.54 -19.76 -6.97
N ALA A 132 -8.88 -18.54 -6.60
CA ALA A 132 -7.96 -17.41 -6.60
C ALA A 132 -6.86 -17.53 -5.54
N ALA A 133 -7.18 -17.94 -4.31
CA ALA A 133 -6.17 -18.03 -3.26
C ALA A 133 -5.12 -19.13 -3.54
N PRO A 134 -5.49 -20.37 -3.93
CA PRO A 134 -4.49 -21.37 -4.31
C PRO A 134 -3.71 -21.00 -5.56
N PHE A 135 -4.36 -20.41 -6.58
CA PHE A 135 -3.67 -19.92 -7.77
C PHE A 135 -2.63 -18.86 -7.43
N PHE A 136 -3.02 -17.87 -6.61
CA PHE A 136 -2.11 -16.84 -6.13
C PHE A 136 -0.95 -17.47 -5.34
N ALA A 137 -1.23 -18.35 -4.38
CA ALA A 137 -0.22 -19.02 -3.59
C ALA A 137 0.78 -19.82 -4.45
N GLY A 138 0.30 -20.55 -5.46
CA GLY A 138 1.14 -21.30 -6.38
C GLY A 138 1.98 -20.39 -7.29
N HIS A 139 1.37 -19.39 -7.92
CA HIS A 139 2.05 -18.51 -8.86
C HIS A 139 3.03 -17.56 -8.15
N PHE A 140 2.56 -16.83 -7.13
CA PHE A 140 3.39 -15.94 -6.31
C PHE A 140 4.44 -16.74 -5.53
N GLY A 141 4.06 -17.87 -4.94
CA GLY A 141 4.98 -18.73 -4.20
C GLY A 141 6.08 -19.33 -5.08
N GLY A 142 5.74 -19.79 -6.29
CA GLY A 142 6.72 -20.28 -7.25
C GLY A 142 7.73 -19.20 -7.66
N PHE A 143 7.25 -17.98 -7.92
CA PHE A 143 8.12 -16.85 -8.21
C PHE A 143 9.01 -16.48 -7.01
N MET A 144 8.45 -16.48 -5.80
CA MET A 144 9.19 -16.22 -4.56
C MET A 144 10.27 -17.28 -4.28
N ALA A 145 10.00 -18.55 -4.61
CA ALA A 145 10.97 -19.64 -4.47
C ALA A 145 12.16 -19.47 -5.42
N VAL A 146 11.90 -19.16 -6.70
CA VAL A 146 12.96 -18.85 -7.67
C VAL A 146 13.79 -17.65 -7.21
N HIS A 147 13.13 -16.61 -6.69
CA HIS A 147 13.82 -15.44 -6.16
C HIS A 147 14.72 -15.78 -4.97
N PHE A 148 14.23 -16.59 -4.03
CA PHE A 148 15.01 -17.03 -2.88
C PHE A 148 16.23 -17.84 -3.31
N LEU A 149 16.10 -18.69 -4.32
CA LEU A 149 17.22 -19.45 -4.88
C LEU A 149 18.33 -18.53 -5.40
N PHE A 150 17.97 -17.42 -6.05
CA PHE A 150 18.95 -16.40 -6.45
C PHE A 150 19.60 -15.72 -5.25
N ILE A 151 18.84 -15.39 -4.20
CA ILE A 151 19.40 -14.77 -2.99
C ILE A 151 20.39 -15.74 -2.30
N TYR A 152 20.00 -17.01 -2.20
CA TYR A 152 20.80 -18.05 -1.58
C TYR A 152 22.14 -18.21 -2.30
N THR A 153 22.11 -18.47 -3.61
CA THR A 153 23.31 -18.75 -4.40
C THR A 153 24.24 -17.54 -4.56
N LEU A 154 23.69 -16.32 -4.58
CA LEU A 154 24.50 -15.11 -4.80
C LEU A 154 25.00 -14.44 -3.52
N PHE A 155 24.30 -14.61 -2.40
CA PHE A 155 24.61 -13.87 -1.17
C PHE A 155 24.78 -14.76 0.06
N VAL A 156 23.98 -15.81 0.23
CA VAL A 156 24.06 -16.68 1.42
C VAL A 156 25.26 -17.63 1.31
N GLU A 157 25.28 -18.47 0.27
CA GLU A 157 26.30 -19.49 0.07
C GLU A 157 27.73 -18.90 -0.01
N PRO A 158 27.99 -17.81 -0.75
CA PRO A 158 29.33 -17.20 -0.79
C PRO A 158 29.78 -16.60 0.54
N SER A 159 28.84 -16.12 1.37
CA SER A 159 29.16 -15.45 2.64
C SER A 159 29.61 -16.42 3.75
N GLN A 160 29.29 -17.70 3.61
CA GLN A 160 29.51 -18.75 4.62
C GLN A 160 30.73 -19.64 4.31
N THR A 161 31.61 -19.23 3.38
CA THR A 161 32.74 -20.00 2.83
C THR A 161 33.80 -20.49 3.85
N GLY A 162 33.61 -20.29 5.15
CA GLY A 162 34.40 -20.89 6.25
C GLY A 162 33.73 -22.02 7.04
N ASN A 163 32.40 -22.22 6.92
CA ASN A 163 31.60 -23.16 7.74
C ASN A 163 30.86 -24.21 6.88
N ALA A 164 31.49 -24.69 5.80
CA ALA A 164 30.86 -25.65 4.89
C ALA A 164 30.66 -27.03 5.55
N THR A 165 29.56 -27.19 6.30
CA THR A 165 29.03 -28.50 6.70
C THR A 165 28.33 -29.19 5.52
N GLY A 166 28.06 -28.46 4.43
CA GLY A 166 27.40 -28.97 3.23
C GLY A 166 25.89 -29.18 3.41
N ASP A 167 25.32 -28.77 4.55
CA ASP A 167 23.89 -28.87 4.84
C ASP A 167 23.19 -27.52 4.61
N SER A 168 22.66 -27.35 3.41
CA SER A 168 21.93 -26.14 3.00
C SER A 168 20.69 -25.86 3.85
N LEU A 169 20.09 -26.88 4.48
CA LEU A 169 18.93 -26.67 5.35
C LEU A 169 19.33 -26.08 6.69
N ALA A 170 20.48 -26.51 7.25
CA ALA A 170 21.00 -25.96 8.48
C ALA A 170 21.39 -24.48 8.31
N GLU A 171 22.04 -24.12 7.19
CA GLU A 171 22.41 -22.74 6.88
C GLU A 171 21.18 -21.83 6.78
N VAL A 172 20.13 -22.28 6.10
CA VAL A 172 18.87 -21.53 6.01
C VAL A 172 18.22 -21.43 7.38
N ALA A 173 18.22 -22.49 8.19
CA ALA A 173 17.65 -22.46 9.53
C ALA A 173 18.37 -21.44 10.44
N GLU A 174 19.70 -21.35 10.38
CA GLU A 174 20.48 -20.36 11.13
C GLU A 174 20.09 -18.92 10.75
N LEU A 175 19.92 -18.63 9.45
CA LEU A 175 19.43 -17.33 8.99
C LEU A 175 18.07 -16.98 9.63
N PHE A 176 17.13 -17.92 9.64
CA PHE A 176 15.82 -17.68 10.25
C PHE A 176 15.90 -17.52 11.78
N VAL A 177 16.85 -18.17 12.46
CA VAL A 177 17.10 -17.96 13.91
C VAL A 177 17.73 -16.59 14.18
N VAL A 178 18.57 -16.06 13.30
CA VAL A 178 19.08 -14.69 13.47
C VAL A 178 17.97 -13.65 13.21
N LEU A 179 17.12 -13.91 12.20
CA LEU A 179 16.13 -12.94 11.73
C LEU A 179 14.77 -13.02 12.43
N TRP A 180 14.47 -14.06 13.24
CA TRP A 180 13.13 -14.26 13.82
C TRP A 180 12.56 -13.04 14.56
N PRO A 181 13.33 -12.21 15.31
CA PRO A 181 12.75 -11.05 15.97
C PRO A 181 12.25 -10.00 14.96
N ALA A 182 13.01 -9.78 13.89
CA ALA A 182 12.63 -8.88 12.81
C ALA A 182 11.45 -9.42 12.01
N LEU A 183 11.43 -10.73 11.73
CA LEU A 183 10.30 -11.40 11.07
C LEU A 183 9.03 -11.31 11.89
N LEU A 184 9.12 -11.51 13.20
CA LEU A 184 7.98 -11.37 14.11
C LEU A 184 7.46 -9.94 14.14
N ALA A 185 8.36 -8.94 14.22
CA ALA A 185 7.98 -7.53 14.17
C ALA A 185 7.30 -7.17 12.85
N LEU A 186 7.83 -7.63 11.72
CA LEU A 186 7.22 -7.46 10.40
C LEU A 186 5.83 -8.09 10.34
N PHE A 187 5.69 -9.32 10.81
CA PHE A 187 4.43 -10.03 10.82
C PHE A 187 3.38 -9.31 11.68
N ILE A 188 3.74 -8.88 12.89
CA ILE A 188 2.84 -8.13 13.78
C ILE A 188 2.42 -6.79 13.15
N SER A 189 3.38 -6.07 12.54
CA SER A 189 3.09 -4.79 11.87
C SER A 189 2.07 -4.96 10.73
N HIS A 190 2.25 -6.00 9.89
CA HIS A 190 1.33 -6.30 8.81
C HIS A 190 0.00 -6.85 9.30
N ALA A 191 0.00 -7.67 10.36
CA ALA A 191 -1.21 -8.15 11.01
C ALA A 191 -2.04 -6.97 11.53
N PHE A 192 -1.41 -6.04 12.25
CA PHE A 192 -2.07 -4.85 12.75
C PHE A 192 -2.70 -4.04 11.60
N SER A 193 -1.94 -3.77 10.53
CA SER A 193 -2.46 -3.08 9.34
C SER A 193 -3.64 -3.82 8.70
N PHE A 194 -3.57 -5.15 8.60
CA PHE A 194 -4.68 -5.96 8.09
C PHE A 194 -5.93 -5.82 8.97
N PHE A 195 -5.82 -5.91 10.29
CA PHE A 195 -6.99 -5.80 11.17
C PHE A 195 -7.55 -4.38 11.24
N THR A 196 -6.70 -3.36 11.40
CA THR A 196 -7.16 -1.98 11.61
C THR A 196 -7.55 -1.29 10.33
N ASN A 197 -6.78 -1.48 9.25
CA ASN A 197 -6.99 -0.75 8.01
C ASN A 197 -7.90 -1.58 7.10
N PHE A 198 -7.53 -2.83 6.83
CA PHE A 198 -8.28 -3.63 5.88
C PHE A 198 -9.66 -4.04 6.42
N LEU A 199 -9.74 -4.62 7.63
CA LEU A 199 -11.02 -5.05 8.21
C LEU A 199 -11.81 -3.88 8.81
N SER A 200 -11.23 -3.15 9.77
CA SER A 200 -11.99 -2.16 10.54
C SER A 200 -12.36 -0.91 9.74
N ARG A 201 -11.50 -0.41 8.85
CA ARG A 201 -11.81 0.76 7.97
C ARG A 201 -12.47 0.37 6.65
N ARG A 202 -12.80 -0.92 6.46
CA ARG A 202 -13.45 -1.46 5.27
C ARG A 202 -12.72 -1.14 3.95
N GLU A 203 -11.39 -1.17 3.93
CA GLU A 203 -10.63 -1.01 2.66
C GLU A 203 -10.87 -2.15 1.67
N TYR A 204 -11.48 -3.25 2.10
CA TYR A 204 -11.99 -4.28 1.19
C TYR A 204 -13.17 -3.79 0.33
N SER A 205 -13.86 -2.71 0.73
CA SER A 205 -15.00 -2.15 0.00
C SER A 205 -14.52 -1.49 -1.29
N GLY A 206 -14.90 -2.06 -2.44
CA GLY A 206 -14.51 -1.57 -3.76
C GLY A 206 -13.24 -2.20 -4.33
N LYS A 207 -12.56 -3.08 -3.58
CA LYS A 207 -11.45 -3.88 -4.11
C LYS A 207 -11.94 -5.19 -4.72
N THR A 208 -11.30 -5.59 -5.81
CA THR A 208 -11.56 -6.87 -6.48
C THR A 208 -10.45 -7.87 -6.21
N VAL A 209 -10.74 -9.15 -6.45
CA VAL A 209 -9.73 -10.22 -6.42
C VAL A 209 -8.59 -9.92 -7.40
N ASN A 210 -8.89 -9.30 -8.56
CA ASN A 210 -7.88 -8.99 -9.56
C ASN A 210 -6.88 -7.92 -9.07
N ASP A 211 -7.38 -6.92 -8.34
CA ASP A 211 -6.51 -5.92 -7.72
C ASP A 211 -5.53 -6.58 -6.75
N GLN A 212 -6.02 -7.54 -5.95
CA GLN A 212 -5.16 -8.30 -5.02
C GLN A 212 -4.17 -9.22 -5.74
N MET A 213 -4.51 -9.74 -6.92
CA MET A 213 -3.57 -10.58 -7.70
C MET A 213 -2.32 -9.82 -8.13
N THR A 214 -2.45 -8.52 -8.40
CA THR A 214 -1.35 -7.70 -8.94
C THR A 214 -0.66 -6.82 -7.89
N GLU A 215 -1.30 -6.57 -6.74
CA GLU A 215 -0.79 -5.73 -5.64
C GLU A 215 0.68 -6.02 -5.24
N PRO A 216 1.14 -7.29 -5.14
CA PRO A 216 2.51 -7.58 -4.72
C PRO A 216 3.58 -7.38 -5.81
N TYR A 217 3.20 -7.31 -7.09
CA TYR A 217 4.14 -7.50 -8.21
C TYR A 217 5.16 -6.36 -8.31
N GLY A 218 4.75 -5.12 -8.03
CA GLY A 218 5.66 -3.97 -8.07
C GLY A 218 6.85 -4.11 -7.12
N ARG A 219 6.62 -4.65 -5.92
CA ARG A 219 7.68 -4.90 -4.92
C ARG A 219 8.63 -5.99 -5.37
N ILE A 220 8.07 -7.05 -5.92
CA ILE A 220 8.82 -8.22 -6.37
C ILE A 220 9.75 -7.88 -7.55
N ILE A 221 9.25 -7.11 -8.52
CA ILE A 221 10.04 -6.60 -9.63
C ILE A 221 11.16 -5.69 -9.12
N PHE A 222 10.86 -4.79 -8.18
CA PHE A 222 11.88 -3.93 -7.57
C PHE A 222 12.99 -4.76 -6.91
N MET A 223 12.63 -5.79 -6.15
CA MET A 223 13.61 -6.69 -5.52
C MET A 223 14.44 -7.47 -6.54
N HIS A 224 13.87 -7.88 -7.67
CA HIS A 224 14.64 -8.50 -8.76
C HIS A 224 15.65 -7.55 -9.38
N LEU A 225 15.27 -6.29 -9.61
CA LEU A 225 16.20 -5.29 -10.13
C LEU A 225 17.34 -5.08 -9.13
N VAL A 226 17.02 -4.92 -7.84
CA VAL A 226 18.02 -4.82 -6.78
C VAL A 226 18.96 -6.03 -6.76
N LEU A 227 18.42 -7.24 -6.90
CA LEU A 227 19.19 -8.47 -6.90
C LEU A 227 20.11 -8.56 -8.12
N ILE A 228 19.59 -8.31 -9.33
CA ILE A 228 20.36 -8.42 -10.59
C ILE A 228 21.48 -7.39 -10.62
N PHE A 229 21.17 -6.12 -10.34
CA PHE A 229 22.18 -5.06 -10.36
C PHE A 229 23.12 -5.15 -9.14
N GLY A 230 22.58 -5.48 -7.97
CA GLY A 230 23.38 -5.60 -6.75
C GLY A 230 24.31 -6.81 -6.80
N GLY A 231 23.79 -7.99 -7.14
CA GLY A 231 24.58 -9.21 -7.28
C GLY A 231 25.64 -9.09 -8.37
N GLY A 232 25.26 -8.58 -9.55
CA GLY A 232 26.21 -8.34 -10.64
C GLY A 232 27.32 -7.35 -10.25
N LEU A 233 26.97 -6.25 -9.58
CA LEU A 233 27.96 -5.28 -9.11
C LEU A 233 28.86 -5.84 -8.01
N SER A 234 28.31 -6.68 -7.12
CA SER A 234 29.07 -7.36 -6.05
C SER A 234 30.11 -8.31 -6.62
N MET A 235 29.78 -9.06 -7.69
CA MET A 235 30.73 -9.93 -8.37
C MET A 235 31.88 -9.16 -9.01
N VAL A 236 31.60 -8.01 -9.62
CA VAL A 236 32.63 -7.18 -10.28
C VAL A 236 33.54 -6.50 -9.25
N LEU A 237 32.97 -5.98 -8.16
CA LEU A 237 33.72 -5.24 -7.13
C LEU A 237 34.45 -6.15 -6.14
N GLY A 238 34.08 -7.43 -6.05
CA GLY A 238 34.62 -8.39 -5.08
C GLY A 238 34.33 -8.03 -3.61
N ASN A 239 33.52 -7.00 -3.36
CA ASN A 239 33.17 -6.52 -2.03
C ASN A 239 31.66 -6.16 -1.98
N PRO A 240 30.87 -6.78 -1.09
CA PRO A 240 29.43 -6.54 -0.98
C PRO A 240 29.06 -5.21 -0.30
N ALA A 241 29.98 -4.57 0.46
CA ALA A 241 29.66 -3.38 1.26
C ALA A 241 29.29 -2.13 0.43
N PRO A 242 29.99 -1.77 -0.67
CA PRO A 242 29.58 -0.67 -1.53
C PRO A 242 28.23 -0.90 -2.21
N VAL A 243 27.93 -2.16 -2.54
CA VAL A 243 26.65 -2.56 -3.14
C VAL A 243 25.50 -2.36 -2.18
N LEU A 244 25.67 -2.77 -0.92
CA LEU A 244 24.69 -2.58 0.15
C LEU A 244 24.40 -1.09 0.34
N LEU A 245 25.43 -0.25 0.38
CA LEU A 245 25.28 1.20 0.48
C LEU A 245 24.50 1.78 -0.70
N ILE A 246 24.83 1.37 -1.95
CA ILE A 246 24.15 1.85 -3.16
C ILE A 246 22.69 1.40 -3.18
N VAL A 247 22.40 0.12 -2.93
CA VAL A 247 21.02 -0.43 -2.92
C VAL A 247 20.19 0.27 -1.86
N LEU A 248 20.75 0.48 -0.67
CA LEU A 248 20.07 1.14 0.42
C LEU A 248 19.79 2.61 0.10
N VAL A 249 20.79 3.34 -0.42
CA VAL A 249 20.62 4.75 -0.86
C VAL A 249 19.60 4.83 -2.00
N LEU A 250 19.65 3.90 -2.95
CA LEU A 250 18.74 3.87 -4.09
C LEU A 250 17.30 3.60 -3.62
N LYS A 251 17.11 2.65 -2.70
CA LYS A 251 15.81 2.34 -2.10
C LYS A 251 15.25 3.54 -1.32
N ILE A 252 16.06 4.14 -0.44
CA ILE A 252 15.67 5.35 0.30
C ILE A 252 15.34 6.48 -0.68
N SER A 253 16.13 6.65 -1.74
CA SER A 253 15.90 7.70 -2.76
C SER A 253 14.62 7.47 -3.55
N PHE A 254 14.30 6.22 -3.91
CA PHE A 254 13.04 5.89 -4.59
C PHE A 254 11.83 6.07 -3.68
N ASP A 255 11.92 5.63 -2.42
CA ASP A 255 10.86 5.85 -1.43
C ASP A 255 10.62 7.34 -1.19
N VAL A 256 11.70 8.13 -1.06
CA VAL A 256 11.64 9.60 -0.93
C VAL A 256 11.11 10.26 -2.22
N ARG A 257 11.53 9.84 -3.41
CA ARG A 257 11.04 10.40 -4.68
C ARG A 257 9.58 10.05 -4.96
N ALA A 258 9.16 8.84 -4.64
CA ALA A 258 7.76 8.42 -4.74
C ALA A 258 6.90 9.26 -3.79
N HIS A 259 7.40 9.53 -2.58
CA HIS A 259 6.78 10.44 -1.63
C HIS A 259 6.72 11.87 -2.17
N LEU A 260 7.81 12.43 -2.70
CA LEU A 260 7.84 13.80 -3.24
C LEU A 260 6.99 14.00 -4.50
N LYS A 261 6.91 13.00 -5.39
CA LYS A 261 6.14 13.08 -6.65
C LYS A 261 4.63 13.03 -6.39
N GLN A 262 4.19 12.38 -5.31
CA GLN A 262 2.79 12.42 -4.87
C GLN A 262 2.39 13.78 -4.29
N HIS A 263 3.37 14.63 -3.94
CA HIS A 263 3.15 15.99 -3.41
C HIS A 263 3.39 17.10 -4.44
N SER A 264 3.95 16.80 -5.61
CA SER A 264 3.96 17.74 -6.73
C SER A 264 2.63 17.66 -7.48
N GLY A 265 1.60 18.31 -6.95
CA GLY A 265 0.36 18.59 -7.67
C GLY A 265 0.61 19.47 -8.88
N LYS A 266 1.14 18.90 -9.97
CA LYS A 266 1.02 19.48 -11.30
C LYS A 266 0.07 18.59 -12.08
N PRO A 267 -1.10 19.09 -12.49
CA PRO A 267 -1.98 18.34 -13.37
C PRO A 267 -1.19 18.05 -14.65
N VAL A 268 -1.10 16.78 -15.01
CA VAL A 268 -0.61 16.37 -16.32
C VAL A 268 -1.66 16.86 -17.32
N MET A 269 -1.40 18.03 -17.90
CA MET A 269 -2.15 18.52 -19.04
C MET A 269 -1.83 17.56 -20.19
N LYS A 270 -2.76 16.66 -20.50
CA LYS A 270 -2.73 15.92 -21.77
C LYS A 270 -2.91 16.97 -22.88
N VAL A 271 -1.90 17.10 -23.73
CA VAL A 271 -2.03 17.71 -25.06
C VAL A 271 -2.38 16.60 -26.03
#